data_AF-A0A7V9SFL6-F1
#
_entry.id   AF-A0A7V9SFL6-F1
#
_cell.length_a   1.000
_cell.length_b   1.000
_cell.length_c   1.000
_cell.angle_alpha   90.00
_cell.angle_beta   90.00
_cell.angle_gamma   90.00
#
_symmetry.space_group_name_H-M   'P 1'
#
loop_
_entity.id
_entity.type
_entity.pdbx_description
1 polymer ?
#
loop_
_entity_poly.entity_id
_entity_poly.type
_entity_poly.pdbx_seq_one_letter_code
_entity_poly.pdbx_strand_id
1 'polypeptide(L)'
;MNQLRIATNSHDEQTRQAVADAVNENLIDARVEVKSAASISRSEAISEGHLGPVILILLGIALPLGVVGAIGLAATMTANILDRTREFGVMHAIGALPKAVRRIVVAEGVFLAITSCLVAVIPALTLTAVLGAGLGNLFFSAPLPFRVSLPSVGIWIALVILGAILATDAAATRVSRLTVREALAYL
;
A
#
# COMPACT_ATOMS: atom_id res chain seq x y z
N MET A 1 18.24 -27.90 -15.65
CA MET A 1 18.98 -26.80 -15.00
C MET A 1 19.69 -27.39 -13.79
N ASN A 2 20.98 -27.70 -13.89
CA ASN A 2 21.75 -28.19 -12.75
C ASN A 2 22.34 -26.99 -12.00
N GLN A 3 22.08 -26.91 -10.70
CA GLN A 3 22.62 -25.85 -9.84
C GLN A 3 23.46 -26.49 -8.74
N LEU A 4 24.74 -26.10 -8.68
CA LEU A 4 25.64 -26.47 -7.59
C LEU A 4 25.63 -25.35 -6.55
N ARG A 5 25.25 -25.67 -5.31
CA ARG A 5 25.24 -24.72 -4.19
C ARG A 5 26.37 -25.10 -3.24
N ILE A 6 27.29 -24.16 -3.02
CA ILE A 6 28.41 -24.33 -2.09
C ILE A 6 28.19 -23.34 -0.95
N ALA A 7 28.08 -23.85 0.28
CA ALA A 7 27.98 -23.03 1.48
C ALA A 7 29.35 -22.99 2.17
N THR A 8 29.94 -21.80 2.30
CA THR A 8 31.19 -21.59 3.04
C THR A 8 30.89 -21.30 4.50
N ASN A 9 31.64 -21.89 5.43
CA ASN A 9 31.40 -21.76 6.87
C ASN A 9 31.91 -20.41 7.45
N SER A 10 32.72 -19.66 6.70
CA SER A 10 33.15 -18.30 7.03
C SER A 10 32.36 -17.26 6.22
N HIS A 11 31.91 -16.19 6.89
CA HIS A 11 31.08 -15.12 6.30
C HIS A 11 31.91 -13.99 5.66
N ASP A 12 33.24 -14.11 5.68
CA ASP A 12 34.15 -13.06 5.22
C ASP A 12 34.11 -12.91 3.69
N GLU A 13 34.01 -11.67 3.20
CA GLU A 13 33.81 -11.35 1.77
C GLU A 13 35.06 -11.71 0.95
N GLN A 14 36.26 -11.55 1.53
CA GLN A 14 37.52 -11.93 0.87
C GLN A 14 37.64 -13.45 0.69
N THR A 15 37.24 -14.24 1.67
CA THR A 15 37.29 -15.71 1.58
C THR A 15 36.25 -16.22 0.57
N ARG A 16 35.07 -15.60 0.49
CA ARG A 16 34.04 -15.96 -0.48
C ARG A 16 34.45 -15.66 -1.93
N GLN A 17 35.16 -14.55 -2.16
CA GLN A 17 35.71 -14.24 -3.49
C GLN A 17 36.82 -15.20 -3.88
N ALA A 18 37.78 -15.48 -2.98
CA ALA A 18 38.86 -16.43 -3.26
C ALA A 18 38.35 -17.85 -3.57
N VAL A 19 37.30 -18.31 -2.86
CA VAL A 19 36.68 -19.62 -3.11
C VAL A 19 35.87 -19.61 -4.41
N ALA A 20 35.18 -18.51 -4.73
CA ALA A 20 34.45 -18.37 -6.00
C ALA A 20 35.40 -18.39 -7.21
N ASP A 21 36.53 -17.71 -7.10
CA ASP A 21 37.55 -17.64 -8.15
C ASP A 21 38.22 -19.00 -8.35
N ALA A 22 38.63 -19.68 -7.26
CA ALA A 22 39.23 -21.02 -7.32
C ALA A 22 38.26 -22.09 -7.88
N VAL A 23 36.96 -22.01 -7.56
CA VAL A 23 35.94 -22.92 -8.10
C VAL A 23 35.69 -22.63 -9.59
N ASN A 24 35.67 -21.36 -9.99
CA ASN A 24 35.50 -20.98 -11.39
C ASN A 24 36.69 -21.43 -12.25
N GLU A 25 37.91 -21.30 -11.74
CA GLU A 25 39.13 -21.72 -12.45
C GLU A 25 39.18 -23.25 -12.66
N ASN A 26 38.81 -24.04 -11.65
CA ASN A 26 38.71 -25.50 -11.78
C ASN A 26 37.55 -25.97 -12.68
N LEU A 27 36.46 -25.21 -12.78
CA LEU A 27 35.32 -25.55 -13.64
C LEU A 27 35.54 -25.21 -15.12
N ILE A 28 36.32 -24.15 -15.40
CA ILE A 28 36.76 -23.80 -16.75
C ILE A 28 37.67 -24.90 -17.32
N ASP A 29 38.58 -25.46 -16.49
CA ASP A 29 39.48 -26.55 -16.89
C ASP A 29 38.73 -27.86 -17.23
N ALA A 30 37.53 -28.04 -16.66
CA ALA A 30 36.62 -29.16 -16.94
C ALA A 30 35.71 -28.96 -18.18
N ARG A 31 35.94 -27.93 -19.02
CA ARG A 31 35.11 -27.58 -20.20
C ARG A 31 33.64 -27.28 -19.90
N VAL A 32 33.31 -26.88 -18.67
CA VAL A 32 31.94 -26.47 -18.31
C VAL A 32 31.85 -24.95 -18.41
N GLU A 33 31.06 -24.46 -19.37
CA GLU A 33 30.83 -23.02 -19.57
C GLU A 33 29.96 -22.45 -18.43
N VAL A 34 30.60 -21.81 -17.45
CA VAL A 34 29.93 -21.14 -16.33
C VAL A 34 29.31 -19.84 -16.82
N LYS A 35 28.01 -19.86 -17.16
CA LYS A 35 27.27 -18.66 -17.59
C LYS A 35 27.05 -17.61 -16.50
N SER A 36 27.23 -17.97 -15.22
CA SER A 36 27.14 -17.02 -14.09
C SER A 36 27.71 -17.63 -12.81
N ALA A 37 28.82 -17.08 -12.33
CA ALA A 37 29.28 -17.24 -10.96
C ALA A 37 28.89 -15.97 -10.18
N ALA A 38 27.62 -15.87 -9.78
CA ALA A 38 27.14 -14.75 -8.98
C ALA A 38 26.95 -15.20 -7.53
N SER A 39 27.73 -14.62 -6.62
CA SER A 39 27.44 -14.66 -5.18
C SER A 39 26.02 -14.13 -4.94
N ILE A 40 25.25 -14.82 -4.11
CA ILE A 40 23.88 -14.45 -3.70
C ILE A 40 23.84 -12.99 -3.19
N SER A 41 24.93 -12.50 -2.58
CA SER A 41 25.08 -11.11 -2.11
C SER A 41 25.15 -10.05 -3.24
N ARG A 42 25.64 -10.40 -4.44
CA ARG A 42 25.71 -9.46 -5.58
C ARG A 42 24.38 -9.38 -6.33
N SER A 43 23.59 -10.45 -6.33
CA SER A 43 22.23 -10.44 -6.89
C SER A 43 21.26 -9.62 -6.02
N GLU A 44 21.43 -9.63 -4.70
CA GLU A 44 20.68 -8.76 -3.77
C GLU A 44 21.10 -7.29 -3.93
N ALA A 45 22.40 -6.98 -4.00
CA ALA A 45 22.89 -5.60 -4.16
C ALA A 45 22.52 -4.96 -5.52
N ILE A 46 22.53 -5.73 -6.62
CA ILE A 46 22.12 -5.23 -7.95
C ILE A 46 20.59 -5.08 -8.04
N SER A 47 19.82 -5.98 -7.41
CA SER A 47 18.34 -5.86 -7.34
C SER A 47 17.89 -4.71 -6.44
N GLU A 48 18.52 -4.50 -5.28
CA GLU A 48 18.25 -3.35 -4.41
C GLU A 48 18.58 -2.02 -5.11
N GLY A 49 19.64 -1.98 -5.91
CA GLY A 49 20.04 -0.77 -6.64
C GLY A 49 19.01 -0.26 -7.66
N HIS A 50 18.20 -1.14 -8.25
CA HIS A 50 17.23 -0.79 -9.31
C HIS A 50 15.78 -0.79 -8.82
N LEU A 51 15.42 -1.68 -7.88
CA LEU A 51 14.07 -1.75 -7.32
C LEU A 51 13.83 -0.70 -6.23
N GLY A 52 14.86 -0.32 -5.46
CA GLY A 52 14.76 0.68 -4.41
C GLY A 52 14.19 2.03 -4.90
N PRO A 53 14.77 2.65 -5.94
CA PRO A 53 14.27 3.90 -6.50
C PRO A 53 12.83 3.78 -7.05
N VAL A 54 12.48 2.66 -7.70
CA VAL A 54 11.13 2.43 -8.24
C VAL A 54 10.11 2.36 -7.12
N ILE A 55 10.39 1.61 -6.04
CA ILE A 55 9.52 1.52 -4.87
C ILE A 55 9.35 2.90 -4.23
N LEU A 56 10.42 3.68 -4.11
CA LEU A 56 10.39 5.01 -3.50
C LEU A 56 9.54 5.99 -4.32
N ILE A 57 9.64 5.96 -5.65
CA ILE A 57 8.79 6.76 -6.54
C ILE A 57 7.32 6.33 -6.43
N LEU A 58 7.04 5.02 -6.45
CA LEU A 58 5.68 4.51 -6.30
C LEU A 58 5.07 4.91 -4.95
N LEU A 59 5.83 4.81 -3.87
CA LEU A 59 5.39 5.26 -2.55
C LEU A 59 5.17 6.78 -2.50
N GLY A 60 6.06 7.54 -3.16
CA GLY A 60 5.96 8.99 -3.29
C GLY A 60 4.72 9.45 -4.04
N ILE A 61 4.23 8.67 -5.01
CA ILE A 61 2.99 8.93 -5.74
C ILE A 61 1.76 8.40 -4.97
N ALA A 62 1.90 7.26 -4.29
CA ALA A 62 0.81 6.65 -3.53
C ALA A 62 0.36 7.52 -2.35
N LEU A 63 1.30 8.19 -1.68
CA LEU A 63 1.01 9.04 -0.52
C LEU A 63 0.04 10.21 -0.84
N PRO A 64 0.32 11.08 -1.84
CA PRO A 64 -0.61 12.15 -2.21
C PRO A 64 -1.93 11.62 -2.78
N LEU A 65 -1.92 10.52 -3.54
CA LEU A 65 -3.17 9.87 -4.00
C LEU A 65 -4.06 9.43 -2.84
N GLY A 66 -3.45 8.84 -1.80
CA GLY A 66 -4.15 8.48 -0.57
C GLY A 66 -4.77 9.70 0.13
N VAL A 67 -4.04 10.81 0.20
CA VAL A 67 -4.54 12.07 0.78
C VAL A 67 -5.70 12.63 -0.03
N VAL A 68 -5.60 12.66 -1.36
CA VAL A 68 -6.68 13.11 -2.24
C VAL A 68 -7.92 12.23 -2.07
N GLY A 69 -7.74 10.90 -1.97
CA GLY A 69 -8.83 9.97 -1.67
C GLY A 69 -9.51 10.24 -0.33
N ALA A 70 -8.73 10.51 0.72
CA ALA A 70 -9.26 10.85 2.04
C ALA A 70 -10.04 12.18 2.03
N ILE A 71 -9.56 13.19 1.29
CA ILE A 71 -10.29 14.45 1.08
C ILE A 71 -11.59 14.20 0.33
N GLY A 72 -11.57 13.37 -0.72
CA GLY A 72 -12.77 12.99 -1.47
C GLY A 72 -13.80 12.32 -0.58
N LEU A 73 -13.39 11.35 0.25
CA LEU A 73 -14.24 10.69 1.24
C LEU A 73 -14.85 11.69 2.22
N ALA A 74 -14.03 12.62 2.74
CA ALA A 74 -14.48 13.67 3.65
C ALA A 74 -15.50 14.60 2.98
N ALA A 75 -15.30 14.96 1.71
CA ALA A 75 -16.22 15.80 0.94
C ALA A 75 -17.56 15.09 0.71
N THR A 76 -17.55 13.81 0.34
CA THR A 76 -18.78 13.01 0.19
C THR A 76 -19.52 12.88 1.51
N MET A 77 -18.83 12.61 2.62
CA MET A 77 -19.46 12.55 3.94
C MET A 77 -20.03 13.90 4.36
N THR A 78 -19.32 14.99 4.10
CA THR A 78 -19.81 16.35 4.36
C THR A 78 -21.13 16.59 3.62
N ALA A 79 -21.20 16.24 2.32
CA ALA A 79 -22.42 16.37 1.53
C ALA A 79 -23.58 15.52 2.10
N ASN A 80 -23.33 14.24 2.39
CA ASN A 80 -24.34 13.35 2.99
C ASN A 80 -24.88 13.90 4.33
N ILE A 81 -24.00 14.49 5.15
CA ILE A 81 -24.40 15.10 6.43
C ILE A 81 -25.28 16.32 6.19
N LEU A 82 -24.91 17.17 5.24
CA LEU A 82 -25.64 18.40 4.91
C LEU A 82 -27.06 18.09 4.41
N ASP A 83 -27.21 17.09 3.54
CA ASP A 83 -28.52 16.65 3.03
C ASP A 83 -29.43 16.11 4.15
N ARG A 84 -28.83 15.49 5.18
CA ARG A 84 -29.55 14.89 6.33
C ARG A 84 -29.56 15.79 7.58
N THR A 85 -29.23 17.07 7.47
CA THR A 85 -29.24 18.02 8.60
C THR A 85 -30.57 18.07 9.33
N ARG A 86 -31.70 18.03 8.60
CA ARG A 86 -33.05 18.01 9.20
C ARG A 86 -33.29 16.76 10.06
N GLU A 87 -32.80 15.61 9.63
CA GLU A 87 -32.94 14.35 10.38
C GLU A 87 -32.12 14.41 11.68
N PHE A 88 -30.88 14.91 11.62
CA PHE A 88 -30.05 15.11 12.80
C PHE A 88 -30.62 16.15 13.78
N GLY A 89 -31.30 17.17 13.26
CA GLY A 89 -32.02 18.17 14.05
C GLY A 89 -33.20 17.58 14.82
N VAL A 90 -34.01 16.73 14.18
CA VAL A 90 -35.09 15.98 14.85
C VAL A 90 -34.51 15.04 15.91
N MET A 91 -33.40 14.35 15.59
CA MET A 91 -32.71 13.46 16.53
C MET A 91 -32.24 14.20 17.79
N HIS A 92 -31.73 15.43 17.65
CA HIS A 92 -31.40 16.28 18.80
C HIS A 92 -32.65 16.73 19.57
N ALA A 93 -33.75 17.05 18.88
CA ALA A 93 -35.00 17.49 19.52
C ALA A 93 -35.64 16.40 20.41
N ILE A 94 -35.45 15.12 20.06
CA ILE A 94 -35.88 13.98 20.90
C ILE A 94 -34.83 13.57 21.97
N GLY A 95 -33.75 14.34 22.13
CA GLY A 95 -32.78 14.17 23.19
C GLY A 95 -31.56 13.30 22.86
N ALA A 96 -31.25 13.04 21.59
CA ALA A 96 -30.05 12.27 21.25
C ALA A 96 -28.76 13.05 21.57
N LEU A 97 -27.79 12.36 22.16
CA LEU A 97 -26.49 12.93 22.45
C LEU A 97 -25.70 13.19 21.15
N PRO A 98 -24.89 14.28 21.08
CA PRO A 98 -24.00 14.54 19.94
C PRO A 98 -23.05 13.37 19.61
N LYS A 99 -22.67 12.59 20.63
CA LYS A 99 -21.84 11.39 20.48
C LYS A 99 -22.54 10.27 19.71
N ALA A 100 -23.86 10.15 19.83
CA ALA A 100 -24.65 9.13 19.12
C ALA A 100 -24.68 9.44 17.61
N VAL A 101 -24.94 10.70 17.24
CA VAL A 101 -24.88 11.17 15.85
C VAL A 101 -23.49 10.94 15.25
N ARG A 102 -22.42 11.32 15.98
CA ARG A 102 -21.04 11.10 15.50
C ARG A 102 -20.73 9.62 15.28
N ARG A 103 -21.23 8.71 16.14
CA ARG A 103 -21.03 7.27 15.97
C ARG A 103 -21.73 6.72 14.72
N ILE A 104 -22.93 7.22 14.41
CA ILE A 104 -23.66 6.85 13.19
C ILE A 104 -22.87 7.29 11.96
N VAL A 105 -22.42 8.56 11.94
CA VAL A 105 -21.66 9.11 10.81
C VAL A 105 -20.34 8.35 10.60
N VAL A 106 -19.60 8.05 11.68
CA VAL A 106 -18.37 7.24 11.58
C VAL A 106 -18.68 5.82 11.09
N ALA A 107 -19.79 5.21 11.51
CA ALA A 107 -20.19 3.90 11.03
C ALA A 107 -20.52 3.91 9.52
N GLU A 108 -21.20 4.95 9.02
CA GLU A 108 -21.43 5.13 7.58
C GLU A 108 -20.12 5.31 6.80
N GLY A 109 -19.18 6.11 7.34
CA GLY A 109 -17.85 6.30 6.77
C GLY A 109 -17.05 5.00 6.69
N VAL A 110 -17.03 4.22 7.76
CA VAL A 110 -16.36 2.91 7.81
C VAL A 110 -17.02 1.92 6.85
N PHE A 111 -18.36 1.90 6.79
CA PHE A 111 -19.09 1.05 5.85
C PHE A 111 -18.71 1.38 4.40
N LEU A 112 -18.65 2.66 4.05
CA LEU A 112 -18.24 3.12 2.72
C LEU A 112 -16.79 2.74 2.41
N ALA A 113 -15.89 2.79 3.40
CA ALA A 113 -14.50 2.38 3.23
C ALA A 113 -14.34 0.88 3.00
N ILE A 114 -15.11 0.05 3.72
CA ILE A 114 -15.10 -1.41 3.55
C ILE A 114 -15.63 -1.79 2.16
N THR A 115 -16.76 -1.22 1.73
CA THR A 115 -17.33 -1.50 0.41
C THR A 115 -16.39 -1.03 -0.71
N SER A 116 -15.77 0.13 -0.55
CA SER A 116 -14.75 0.63 -1.49
C SER A 116 -13.54 -0.29 -1.56
N CYS A 117 -13.08 -0.84 -0.42
CA CYS A 117 -11.98 -1.79 -0.37
C CYS A 117 -12.32 -3.06 -1.15
N LEU A 118 -13.52 -3.62 -0.96
CA LEU A 118 -13.99 -4.80 -1.70
C LEU A 118 -14.02 -4.55 -3.21
N VAL A 119 -14.52 -3.39 -3.64
CA VAL A 119 -14.56 -3.01 -5.06
C VAL A 119 -13.15 -2.79 -5.62
N ALA A 120 -12.24 -2.21 -4.83
CA ALA A 120 -10.87 -1.93 -5.23
C ALA A 120 -10.00 -3.17 -5.43
N VAL A 121 -10.35 -4.32 -4.84
CA VAL A 121 -9.61 -5.58 -5.04
C VAL A 121 -9.53 -5.95 -6.52
N ILE A 122 -10.63 -5.83 -7.26
CA ILE A 122 -10.69 -6.22 -8.67
C ILE A 122 -9.67 -5.45 -9.53
N PRO A 123 -9.70 -4.09 -9.60
CA PRO A 123 -8.74 -3.34 -10.37
C PRO A 123 -7.31 -3.44 -9.83
N ALA A 124 -7.12 -3.62 -8.52
CA ALA A 124 -5.79 -3.80 -7.94
C ALA A 124 -5.11 -5.10 -8.40
N LEU A 125 -5.84 -6.22 -8.38
CA LEU A 125 -5.35 -7.51 -8.83
C LEU A 125 -5.09 -7.52 -10.35
N THR A 126 -6.01 -6.96 -11.15
CA THR A 126 -5.83 -6.89 -12.60
C THR A 126 -4.64 -6.01 -12.98
N LEU A 127 -4.50 -4.83 -12.36
CA LEU A 127 -3.38 -3.94 -12.60
C LEU A 127 -2.05 -4.60 -12.21
N THR A 128 -2.01 -5.30 -11.08
CA THR A 128 -0.80 -6.00 -10.63
C THR A 128 -0.42 -7.14 -11.57
N ALA A 129 -1.40 -7.89 -12.09
CA ALA A 129 -1.14 -8.94 -13.08
C ALA A 129 -0.60 -8.37 -14.40
N VAL A 130 -1.20 -7.28 -14.90
CA VAL A 130 -0.78 -6.62 -16.14
C VAL A 130 0.62 -6.02 -16.00
N LEU A 131 0.87 -5.28 -14.92
CA LEU A 131 2.18 -4.69 -14.66
C LEU A 131 3.24 -5.76 -14.39
N GLY A 132 2.90 -6.83 -13.67
CA GLY A 132 3.83 -7.94 -13.40
C GLY A 132 4.26 -8.67 -14.67
N ALA A 133 3.33 -8.88 -15.62
CA ALA A 133 3.64 -9.45 -16.92
C ALA A 133 4.48 -8.50 -17.79
N GLY A 134 4.12 -7.22 -17.85
CA GLY A 134 4.82 -6.21 -18.63
C GLY A 134 6.24 -5.93 -18.11
N LEU A 135 6.35 -5.58 -16.83
CA LEU A 135 7.62 -5.26 -16.18
C LEU A 135 8.53 -6.49 -16.05
N GLY A 136 7.97 -7.67 -15.75
CA GLY A 136 8.74 -8.91 -15.68
C GLY A 136 9.41 -9.26 -17.01
N ASN A 137 8.68 -9.11 -18.12
CA ASN A 137 9.23 -9.37 -19.45
C ASN A 137 10.29 -8.32 -19.87
N LEU A 138 10.08 -7.04 -19.53
CA LEU A 138 10.98 -5.94 -19.89
C LEU A 138 12.30 -5.95 -19.09
N PHE A 139 12.25 -6.23 -17.79
CA PHE A 139 13.43 -6.10 -16.91
C PHE A 139 14.12 -7.42 -16.60
N PHE A 140 13.38 -8.53 -16.56
CA PHE A 140 13.90 -9.81 -16.05
C PHE A 140 13.83 -10.96 -17.07
N SER A 141 13.31 -10.73 -18.28
CA SER A 141 13.08 -11.75 -19.32
C SER A 141 12.26 -12.96 -18.83
N ALA A 142 11.52 -12.80 -17.72
CA ALA A 142 10.68 -13.82 -17.11
C ALA A 142 9.53 -13.14 -16.34
N PRO A 143 8.30 -13.68 -16.37
CA PRO A 143 7.18 -13.09 -15.65
C PRO A 143 7.43 -13.09 -14.15
N LEU A 144 7.18 -11.95 -13.49
CA LEU A 144 7.30 -11.83 -12.04
C LEU A 144 6.24 -12.72 -11.37
N PRO A 145 6.63 -13.58 -10.40
CA PRO A 145 5.67 -14.45 -9.72
C PRO A 145 4.68 -13.61 -8.91
N PHE A 146 3.40 -13.76 -9.20
CA PHE A 146 2.32 -13.10 -8.45
C PHE A 146 2.23 -13.69 -7.04
N ARG A 147 2.79 -12.97 -6.05
CA ARG A 147 2.71 -13.34 -4.64
C ARG A 147 2.03 -12.25 -3.85
N VAL A 148 0.85 -12.56 -3.31
CA VAL A 148 0.16 -11.69 -2.37
C VAL A 148 0.53 -12.13 -0.96
N SER A 149 1.13 -11.23 -0.19
CA SER A 149 1.49 -11.48 1.20
C SER A 149 0.30 -11.14 2.10
N LEU A 150 -0.19 -12.13 2.87
CA LEU A 150 -1.26 -11.96 3.86
C LEU A 150 -1.03 -10.80 4.85
N PRO A 151 0.17 -10.60 5.44
CA PRO A 151 0.40 -9.49 6.36
C PRO A 151 0.25 -8.12 5.67
N SER A 152 0.63 -8.00 4.39
CA SER A 152 0.49 -6.74 3.65
C SER A 152 -0.97 -6.36 3.43
N VAL A 153 -1.84 -7.34 3.18
CA VAL A 153 -3.29 -7.11 3.07
C VAL A 153 -3.85 -6.63 4.41
N GLY A 154 -3.43 -7.23 5.52
CA GLY A 154 -3.84 -6.81 6.86
C GLY A 154 -3.47 -5.36 7.18
N ILE A 155 -2.21 -4.99 6.90
CA ILE A 155 -1.73 -3.61 7.07
C ILE A 155 -2.53 -2.63 6.20
N TRP A 156 -2.81 -3.01 4.95
CA TRP A 156 -3.56 -2.16 4.02
C TRP A 156 -5.00 -1.92 4.49
N ILE A 157 -5.71 -2.97 4.92
CA ILE A 157 -7.07 -2.84 5.46
C ILE A 157 -7.06 -1.96 6.72
N ALA A 158 -6.09 -2.16 7.62
CA ALA A 158 -5.96 -1.34 8.81
C ALA A 158 -5.75 0.14 8.46
N LEU A 159 -4.88 0.43 7.48
CA LEU A 159 -4.62 1.80 7.01
C LEU A 159 -5.87 2.44 6.42
N VAL A 160 -6.62 1.71 5.59
CA VAL A 160 -7.87 2.21 4.98
C VAL A 160 -8.93 2.51 6.04
N ILE A 161 -9.11 1.62 7.02
CA ILE A 161 -10.08 1.83 8.11
C ILE A 161 -9.68 3.04 8.96
N LEU A 162 -8.41 3.15 9.34
CA LEU A 162 -7.91 4.29 10.11
C LEU A 162 -8.06 5.60 9.32
N GLY A 163 -7.70 5.59 8.04
CA GLY A 163 -7.86 6.73 7.14
C GLY A 163 -9.32 7.16 7.01
N ALA A 164 -10.25 6.21 6.91
CA ALA A 164 -11.68 6.49 6.84
C ALA A 164 -12.20 7.11 8.13
N ILE A 165 -11.85 6.56 9.29
CA ILE A 165 -12.24 7.11 10.60
C ILE A 165 -11.75 8.56 10.73
N LEU A 166 -10.48 8.82 10.40
CA LEU A 166 -9.88 10.15 10.48
C LEU A 166 -10.54 11.14 9.51
N ALA A 167 -10.77 10.73 8.26
CA ALA A 167 -11.41 11.56 7.25
C ALA A 167 -12.86 11.90 7.61
N THR A 168 -13.63 10.92 8.09
CA THR A 168 -15.03 11.11 8.50
C THR A 168 -15.13 11.97 9.76
N ASP A 169 -14.22 11.81 10.72
CA ASP A 169 -14.19 12.68 11.90
C ASP A 169 -13.82 14.13 11.55
N ALA A 170 -12.86 14.31 10.65
CA ALA A 170 -12.50 15.61 10.12
C ALA A 170 -13.66 16.26 9.36
N ALA A 171 -14.47 15.49 8.63
CA ALA A 171 -15.67 15.98 7.96
C ALA A 171 -16.74 16.42 8.98
N ALA A 172 -17.06 15.57 9.97
CA ALA A 172 -18.08 15.84 10.98
C ALA A 172 -17.76 17.12 11.78
N THR A 173 -16.50 17.32 12.15
CA THR A 173 -16.04 18.51 12.88
C THR A 173 -16.05 19.79 12.05
N ARG A 174 -15.85 19.72 10.73
CA ARG A 174 -15.99 20.88 9.83
C ARG A 174 -17.44 21.33 9.71
N VAL A 175 -18.37 20.40 9.50
CA VAL A 175 -19.80 20.72 9.35
C VAL A 175 -20.37 21.37 10.61
N SER A 176 -20.02 20.87 11.79
CA SER A 176 -20.48 21.47 13.06
C SER A 176 -19.97 22.90 13.25
N ARG A 177 -18.81 23.26 12.70
CA ARG A 177 -18.27 24.62 12.78
C ARG A 177 -18.92 25.57 11.77
N LEU A 178 -19.32 25.08 10.59
CA LEU A 178 -20.03 25.88 9.59
C LEU A 178 -21.42 26.26 10.08
N THR A 179 -22.20 25.28 10.56
CA THR A 179 -23.54 25.51 11.13
C THR A 179 -23.52 26.46 12.34
N VAL A 180 -22.53 26.36 13.24
CA VAL A 180 -22.40 27.28 14.39
C VAL A 180 -22.05 28.71 13.95
N ARG A 181 -21.19 28.89 12.93
CA ARG A 181 -20.85 30.23 12.41
C ARG A 181 -22.03 30.86 11.67
N GLU A 182 -22.78 30.09 10.90
CA GLU A 182 -23.99 30.57 10.20
C GLU A 182 -25.11 30.92 11.18
N ALA A 183 -25.26 30.15 12.27
CA ALA A 183 -26.22 30.48 13.33
C ALA A 183 -25.86 31.76 14.09
N LEU A 184 -24.57 32.09 14.24
CA LEU A 184 -24.10 33.32 14.89
C LEU A 184 -24.07 34.53 13.95
N ALA A 185 -23.94 34.33 12.65
CA ALA A 185 -23.97 35.42 11.66
C ALA A 185 -25.37 36.01 11.42
N TYR A 186 -26.42 35.36 11.97
CA TYR A 186 -27.81 35.78 11.85
C TYR A 186 -28.38 36.43 13.14
N LEU A 187 -27.53 36.65 14.15
CA LEU A 187 -27.82 37.40 15.38
C LEU A 187 -27.11 38.75 15.34
#